data_AF-A0A7V2QXS3-F1
#
_entry.id   AF-A0A7V2QXS3-F1
#
_cell.length_a   1.000
_cell.length_b   1.000
_cell.length_c   1.000
_cell.angle_alpha   90.00
_cell.angle_beta   90.00
_cell.angle_gamma   90.00
#
_symmetry.space_group_name_H-M   'P 1'
#
loop_
_entity.id
_entity.type
_entity.pdbx_description
1 polymer ?
#
loop_
_entity_poly.entity_id
_entity_poly.type
_entity_poly.pdbx_seq_one_letter_code
_entity_poly.pdbx_strand_id
1 'polypeptide(L)' 'MKQTVILAAGEGQRLRPFTVTKPKVMLSIVGKRILSYVVDSLAQNGIRNIVKERDCPIDFPRNLIKSVTVE' A
#
# COMPACT_ATOMS: atom_id res chain seq x y z
N MET A 1 18.34 3.06 -10.85
CA MET A 1 16.89 2.75 -10.76
C MET A 1 16.39 3.24 -9.41
N LYS A 2 15.28 3.99 -9.31
CA LYS A 2 14.74 4.46 -8.02
C LYS A 2 13.68 3.48 -7.52
N GLN A 3 13.87 2.94 -6.32
CA GLN A 3 12.92 2.06 -5.63
C GLN A 3 12.23 2.82 -4.51
N THR A 4 10.99 2.44 -4.20
CA THR A 4 10.25 2.99 -3.07
C THR A 4 9.59 1.87 -2.31
N VAL A 5 9.63 1.97 -0.98
CA VAL A 5 9.04 1.00 -0.06
C VAL A 5 7.83 1.66 0.59
N ILE A 6 6.69 0.96 0.61
CA ILE A 6 5.50 1.37 1.37
C ILE A 6 5.39 0.45 2.58
N LEU A 7 5.57 1.01 3.77
CA LEU A 7 5.42 0.27 5.03
C LEU A 7 3.94 0.15 5.38
N ALA A 8 3.44 -1.08 5.43
CA ALA A 8 2.00 -1.35 5.61
C ALA A 8 1.67 -2.39 6.71
N ALA A 9 2.67 -2.92 7.44
CA ALA A 9 2.52 -3.94 8.49
C ALA A 9 1.95 -3.46 9.84
N GLY A 10 1.39 -2.24 9.94
CA GLY A 10 0.87 -1.74 11.21
C GLY A 10 -0.47 -2.38 11.61
N GLU A 11 -0.61 -2.81 12.87
CA GLU A 11 -1.85 -3.43 13.40
C GLU A 11 -3.10 -2.51 13.43
N GLY A 12 -2.93 -1.20 13.25
CA GLY A 12 -4.05 -0.28 13.13
C GLY A 12 -4.92 -0.12 14.39
N GLN A 13 -4.39 -0.35 15.59
CA GLN A 13 -5.15 -0.38 16.86
C GLN A 13 -6.04 0.86 17.10
N ARG A 14 -5.57 2.05 16.72
CA ARG A 14 -6.30 3.33 16.90
C ARG A 14 -7.61 3.43 16.13
N LEU A 15 -7.82 2.60 15.12
CA LEU A 15 -9.01 2.62 14.25
C LEU A 15 -9.88 1.38 14.44
N ARG A 16 -9.70 0.64 15.53
CA ARG A 16 -10.64 -0.42 15.90
C ARG A 16 -12.04 0.18 16.12
N PRO A 17 -13.11 -0.50 15.68
CA PRO A 17 -13.15 -1.89 15.20
C PRO A 17 -12.83 -2.08 13.70
N PHE A 18 -12.63 -1.01 12.93
CA PHE A 18 -12.52 -1.08 11.47
C PHE A 18 -11.27 -1.78 10.95
N THR A 19 -10.24 -1.91 11.79
CA THR A 19 -8.94 -2.50 11.46
C THR A 19 -8.73 -3.90 12.02
N VAL A 20 -9.76 -4.52 12.62
CA VAL A 20 -9.66 -5.87 13.19
C VAL A 20 -9.52 -6.93 12.09
N THR A 21 -10.27 -6.78 11.00
CA THR A 21 -10.31 -7.77 9.89
C THR A 21 -9.57 -7.30 8.64
N LYS A 22 -9.17 -6.02 8.58
CA LYS A 22 -8.49 -5.44 7.42
C LYS A 22 -7.43 -4.44 7.84
N PRO A 23 -6.28 -4.39 7.15
CA PRO A 23 -5.25 -3.38 7.41
C PRO A 23 -5.77 -1.96 7.22
N LYS A 24 -5.24 -1.02 7.99
CA LYS A 24 -5.62 0.40 7.91
C LYS A 24 -5.54 0.95 6.47
N VAL A 25 -4.49 0.60 5.73
CA VAL A 25 -4.25 1.12 4.38
C VAL A 25 -5.30 0.65 3.36
N MET A 26 -6.07 -0.40 3.70
CA MET A 26 -7.19 -0.91 2.89
C MET A 26 -8.54 -0.25 3.22
N LEU A 27 -8.60 0.61 4.24
CA LEU A 27 -9.79 1.42 4.50
C LEU A 27 -10.01 2.41 3.36
N SER A 28 -11.27 2.60 2.98
CA SER A 28 -11.65 3.53 1.93
C SER A 28 -12.09 4.87 2.50
N ILE A 29 -11.61 5.95 1.91
CA ILE A 29 -12.06 7.32 2.12
C ILE A 29 -12.70 7.75 0.80
N VAL A 30 -13.97 8.17 0.82
CA VAL A 30 -14.73 8.58 -0.38
C VAL A 30 -14.61 7.54 -1.53
N GLY A 31 -14.82 6.27 -1.19
CA GLY A 31 -14.77 5.16 -2.16
C GLY A 31 -13.37 4.71 -2.60
N LYS A 32 -12.30 5.40 -2.20
CA LYS A 32 -10.92 5.09 -2.60
C LYS A 32 -10.08 4.64 -1.40
N ARG A 33 -9.33 3.55 -1.54
CA ARG A 33 -8.46 3.03 -0.46
C ARG A 33 -7.37 4.05 -0.11
N ILE A 34 -7.02 4.16 1.18
CA ILE A 34 -5.93 5.03 1.66
C ILE A 34 -4.64 4.76 0.87
N LEU A 35 -4.31 3.49 0.63
CA LEU A 35 -3.14 3.08 -0.14
C LEU A 35 -3.11 3.67 -1.57
N SER A 36 -4.27 3.80 -2.22
CA SER A 36 -4.35 4.34 -3.58
C SER A 36 -3.95 5.82 -3.64
N TYR A 37 -4.18 6.60 -2.57
CA TYR A 37 -3.72 8.00 -2.54
C TYR A 37 -2.19 8.08 -2.51
N VAL A 38 -1.54 7.19 -1.76
CA VAL A 38 -0.07 7.11 -1.69
C VAL A 38 0.49 6.73 -3.06
N VAL A 39 -0.06 5.69 -3.68
CA VAL A 39 0.42 5.23 -4.98
C VAL A 39 0.19 6.27 -6.08
N ASP A 40 -0.94 6.97 -6.09
CA ASP A 40 -1.18 8.02 -7.06
C ASP A 40 -0.20 9.19 -6.90
N SER A 41 0.12 9.57 -5.66
CA SER A 41 1.14 10.58 -5.38
C SER A 41 2.52 10.15 -5.89
N LEU A 42 2.91 8.89 -5.65
CA LEU A 42 4.16 8.33 -6.19
C LEU A 42 4.17 8.33 -7.72
N ALA A 43 3.07 7.91 -8.34
CA ALA A 43 2.93 7.87 -9.80
C ALA A 43 3.03 9.27 -10.44
N GLN A 44 2.43 10.29 -9.81
CA GLN A 44 2.53 11.70 -10.24
C GLN A 44 3.98 12.21 -10.18
N ASN A 45 4.80 11.67 -9.28
CA ASN A 45 6.23 11.97 -9.17
C ASN A 45 7.12 11.05 -10.04
N GLY A 46 6.52 10.26 -10.94
CA GLY A 46 7.26 9.36 -11.83
C GLY A 46 7.83 8.11 -11.15
N ILE A 47 7.45 7.82 -9.89
CA ILE A 47 7.86 6.65 -9.14
C ILE A 47 6.88 5.50 -9.46
N ARG A 48 7.39 4.45 -10.11
CA ARG A 48 6.59 3.30 -10.56
C ARG A 48 7.08 1.96 -10.01
N ASN A 49 8.22 1.97 -9.33
CA ASN A 49 8.84 0.78 -8.76
C ASN A 49 8.58 0.74 -7.25
N ILE A 50 7.60 -0.07 -6.86
CA ILE A 50 7.14 -0.19 -5.47
C ILE A 50 7.47 -1.59 -4.98
N VAL A 51 8.27 -1.65 -3.92
CA VAL A 51 8.59 -2.89 -3.22
C VAL A 51 7.66 -3.03 -2.02
N LYS A 52 7.09 -4.22 -1.85
CA LYS A 52 6.26 -4.58 -0.70
C LYS A 52 7.08 -5.43 0.28
N GLU A 53 6.77 -5.33 1.56
CA GLU A 53 7.27 -6.26 2.58
C GLU A 53 6.80 -7.70 2.29
N ARG A 54 7.62 -8.69 2.64
CA ARG A 54 7.42 -10.11 2.28
C ARG A 54 6.10 -10.67 2.81
N ASP A 55 5.74 -10.30 4.04
CA ASP A 55 4.57 -10.80 4.75
C ASP A 55 3.37 -9.84 4.70
N CYS A 56 3.31 -8.96 3.70
CA CYS A 56 2.21 -8.03 3.55
C CYS A 56 0.91 -8.81 3.25
N PRO A 57 -0.12 -8.78 4.12
CA PRO A 57 -1.39 -9.46 3.87
C PRO A 57 -2.25 -8.74 2.81
N ILE A 58 -1.70 -7.71 2.18
CA ILE A 58 -2.38 -6.83 1.23
C ILE A 58 -1.95 -7.21 -0.18
N ASP A 59 -2.90 -7.73 -0.94
CA ASP A 59 -2.73 -7.87 -2.37
C ASP A 59 -2.88 -6.52 -3.04
N PHE A 60 -1.74 -5.99 -3.47
CA PHE A 60 -1.71 -4.83 -4.35
C PHE A 60 -2.24 -5.23 -5.73
N PRO A 61 -3.17 -4.46 -6.31
CA PRO A 61 -3.66 -4.76 -7.64
C PRO A 61 -2.52 -4.64 -8.66
N ARG A 62 -2.44 -5.61 -9.59
CA ARG A 62 -1.32 -5.77 -10.54
C ARG A 62 -1.05 -4.55 -11.43
N ASN A 63 -2.03 -3.66 -11.59
CA ASN A 63 -1.88 -2.42 -12.33
C ASN A 63 -1.08 -1.33 -11.58
N LEU A 64 -0.85 -1.48 -10.27
CA LEU A 64 -0.16 -0.51 -9.42
C LEU A 64 1.32 -0.85 -9.15
N ILE A 65 1.79 -2.05 -9.49
CA ILE A 65 3.18 -2.46 -9.25
C ILE A 65 3.80 -3.02 -10.53
N LYS A 66 4.78 -2.32 -11.10
CA LYS A 66 5.50 -2.79 -12.30
C LYS A 66 6.84 -3.48 -12.04
N SER A 67 7.28 -3.61 -10.80
CA SER A 67 8.43 -4.44 -10.45
C SER A 67 8.49 -4.60 -8.94
N VAL A 68 8.39 -5.84 -8.45
CA VAL A 68 8.78 -6.20 -7.09
C VAL A 68 10.11 -6.92 -7.25
N THR A 69 11.20 -6.30 -6.80
CA THR A 69 12.44 -7.05 -6.57
C THR A 69 12.40 -7.50 -5.12
N VAL A 70 12.25 -8.80 -4.93
CA VAL A 70 12.51 -9.47 -3.66
C VAL A 70 14.01 -9.77 -3.67
N GLU A 71 14.75 -9.16 -2.75
CA GLU A 71 15.99 -9.77 -2.25
C GLU A 71 15.69 -10.35 -0.87
#